data_AF-A0A0K0DHC1-F1
#
_entry.id   AF-A0A0K0DHC1-F1
#
_cell.length_a   1.000
_cell.length_b   1.000
_cell.length_c   1.000
_cell.angle_alpha   90.00
_cell.angle_beta   90.00
_cell.angle_gamma   90.00
#
_symmetry.space_group_name_H-M   'P 1'
#
loop_
_entity.id
_entity.type
_entity.pdbx_description
1 polymer ?
#
loop_
_entity_poly.entity_id
_entity_poly.type
_entity_poly.pdbx_seq_one_letter_code
_entity_poly.pdbx_strand_id
1 'polypeptide(L)'
;MDVSTGNGKDEVFYMSESEFWEEIKDKYVQSIADLDPNEIYPSNNPGPTKPDGSINFECHCVGHLVASPCGYEFREAVTCQKSSTEEELEKGACADELLAFMECAIRTQCFKKMNGT
;
A
#
# COMPACT_ATOMS: atom_id res chain seq x y z
N MET A 1 18.65 -8.73 14.28
CA MET A 1 17.35 -9.05 14.87
C MET A 1 17.61 -10.06 15.96
N ASP A 2 17.51 -9.62 17.20
CA ASP A 2 17.65 -10.50 18.35
C ASP A 2 16.27 -10.99 18.78
N VAL A 3 16.12 -12.29 18.98
CA VAL A 3 14.86 -12.90 19.43
C VAL A 3 14.96 -13.17 20.92
N SER A 4 14.07 -12.58 21.72
CA SER A 4 13.89 -13.03 23.10
C SER A 4 12.75 -14.05 23.14
N THR A 5 13.09 -15.30 23.44
CA THR A 5 12.10 -16.35 23.72
C THR A 5 11.68 -16.25 25.17
N GLY A 6 10.55 -15.57 25.41
CA GLY A 6 9.84 -15.67 26.68
C GLY A 6 9.16 -17.04 26.81
N ASN A 7 8.80 -17.43 28.03
CA ASN A 7 8.14 -18.71 28.35
C ASN A 7 6.68 -18.86 27.79
N GLY A 8 6.32 -18.10 26.75
CA GLY A 8 5.00 -18.03 26.13
C GLY A 8 5.01 -18.41 24.64
N LYS A 9 3.85 -18.30 23.98
CA LYS A 9 3.70 -18.53 22.52
C LYS A 9 4.15 -17.35 21.67
N ASP A 10 4.47 -16.22 22.31
CA ASP A 10 4.80 -14.98 21.62
C ASP A 10 6.31 -14.85 21.46
N GLU A 11 6.74 -14.46 20.26
CA GLU A 11 8.13 -14.16 19.95
C GLU A 11 8.31 -12.65 19.85
N VAL A 12 9.26 -12.10 20.60
CA VAL A 12 9.58 -10.67 20.56
C VAL A 12 10.92 -10.48 19.85
N PHE A 13 10.88 -9.73 18.75
CA PHE A 13 12.04 -9.37 17.94
C PHE A 13 12.51 -7.96 18.32
N TYR A 14 13.80 -7.83 18.58
CA TYR A 14 14.47 -6.56 18.83
C TYR A 14 15.39 -6.22 17.68
N MET A 15 15.43 -4.95 17.31
CA MET A 15 16.29 -4.42 16.26
C MET A 15 16.74 -3.02 16.69
N SER A 16 18.01 -2.70 16.46
CA SER A 16 18.51 -1.34 16.69
C SER A 16 18.06 -0.41 15.57
N GLU A 17 18.08 0.90 15.82
CA GLU A 17 17.79 1.89 14.78
C GLU A 17 18.76 1.77 13.60
N SER A 18 20.06 1.56 13.86
CA SER A 18 21.04 1.37 12.79
C SER A 18 20.75 0.13 11.96
N GLU A 19 20.34 -0.97 12.60
CA GLU A 19 19.99 -2.20 11.90
C GLU A 19 18.70 -2.04 11.07
N PHE A 20 17.73 -1.24 11.54
CA PHE A 20 16.51 -0.93 10.76
C PHE A 20 16.82 -0.28 9.41
N TRP A 21 17.87 0.55 9.35
CA TRP A 21 18.27 1.26 8.14
C TRP A 21 19.26 0.48 7.26
N GLU A 22 19.76 -0.67 7.72
CA GLU A 22 20.60 -1.55 6.91
C GLU A 22 19.77 -2.41 5.95
N GLU A 23 20.43 -3.00 4.95
CA GLU A 23 19.79 -3.97 4.06
C GLU A 23 19.29 -5.19 4.83
N ILE A 24 18.13 -5.72 4.40
CA ILE A 24 17.53 -6.90 5.01
C ILE A 24 18.42 -8.13 4.74
N LYS A 25 19.01 -8.71 5.79
CA LYS A 25 19.90 -9.88 5.73
C LYS A 25 19.15 -11.22 5.87
N ASP A 26 17.91 -11.27 5.39
CA ASP A 26 17.10 -12.49 5.44
C ASP A 26 17.26 -13.29 4.14
N LYS A 27 17.52 -14.59 4.25
CA LYS A 27 17.78 -15.46 3.09
C LYS A 27 16.56 -15.61 2.18
N TYR A 28 15.36 -15.59 2.76
CA TYR A 28 14.13 -15.64 1.98
C TYR A 28 13.92 -14.32 1.24
N VAL A 29 14.14 -13.18 1.89
CA VAL A 29 14.07 -11.86 1.25
C VAL A 29 15.10 -11.71 0.13
N GLN A 30 16.34 -12.17 0.34
CA GLN A 30 17.36 -12.21 -0.72
C GLN A 30 16.92 -13.10 -1.89
N SER A 31 16.36 -14.28 -1.59
CA SER A 31 15.86 -15.17 -2.64
C SER A 31 14.75 -14.54 -3.48
N ILE A 32 13.89 -13.72 -2.88
CA ILE A 32 12.86 -12.96 -3.62
C ILE A 32 13.50 -11.86 -4.46
N ALA A 33 14.48 -11.14 -3.92
CA ALA A 33 15.15 -10.05 -4.63
C ALA A 33 15.90 -10.51 -5.89
N ASP A 34 16.39 -11.76 -5.90
CA ASP A 34 17.13 -12.35 -7.01
C ASP A 34 16.22 -12.95 -8.11
N LEU A 35 14.91 -13.12 -7.85
CA LEU A 35 13.96 -13.65 -8.84
C LEU A 35 13.70 -12.65 -9.96
N ASP A 36 13.44 -13.15 -11.17
CA ASP A 36 13.00 -12.29 -12.26
C ASP A 36 11.64 -11.66 -11.90
N PRO A 37 11.41 -10.37 -12.18
CA PRO A 37 10.13 -9.73 -11.88
C PRO A 37 8.92 -10.46 -12.47
N ASN A 38 9.05 -11.19 -13.58
CA ASN A 38 7.96 -11.98 -14.17
C ASN A 38 7.69 -13.30 -13.43
N GLU A 39 8.61 -13.75 -12.57
CA GLU A 39 8.43 -14.90 -11.68
C GLU A 39 7.72 -14.52 -10.39
N ILE A 40 7.86 -13.26 -9.94
CA ILE A 40 7.21 -12.72 -8.74
C ILE A 40 5.86 -12.09 -9.09
N TYR A 41 5.83 -11.26 -10.13
CA TYR A 41 4.62 -10.61 -10.61
C TYR A 41 4.07 -11.43 -11.78
N PRO A 42 2.80 -11.85 -11.75
CA PRO A 42 2.17 -12.45 -12.92
C PRO A 42 2.39 -11.52 -14.12
N SER A 43 3.02 -12.04 -15.18
CA SER A 43 3.36 -11.29 -16.42
C SER A 43 2.18 -10.52 -17.04
N ASN A 44 0.96 -10.86 -16.64
CA ASN A 44 -0.24 -10.07 -16.81
C ASN A 44 -0.51 -9.24 -15.55
N ASN A 45 -0.05 -7.98 -15.50
CA ASN A 45 -0.69 -7.02 -14.61
C ASN A 45 -2.19 -7.01 -14.97
N PRO A 46 -3.11 -7.46 -14.09
CA PRO A 46 -4.52 -7.69 -14.45
C PRO A 46 -5.26 -6.39 -14.80
N GLY A 47 -4.58 -5.24 -14.69
CA GLY A 47 -5.15 -3.93 -14.82
C GLY A 47 -5.86 -3.51 -13.53
N PRO A 48 -6.49 -2.33 -13.54
CA PRO A 48 -7.16 -1.76 -12.37
C PRO A 48 -8.50 -2.43 -12.04
N THR A 49 -8.99 -3.35 -12.87
CA THR A 49 -10.30 -4.00 -12.71
C THR A 49 -10.12 -5.51 -12.74
N LYS A 50 -10.69 -6.21 -11.75
CA LYS A 50 -10.70 -7.67 -11.68
C LYS A 50 -11.70 -8.27 -12.69
N PRO A 51 -11.61 -9.58 -12.99
CA PRO A 51 -12.57 -10.24 -13.88
C PRO A 51 -14.04 -10.14 -13.44
N ASP A 52 -14.30 -9.96 -12.14
CA ASP A 52 -15.64 -9.76 -11.58
C ASP A 52 -16.16 -8.31 -11.68
N GLY A 53 -15.35 -7.40 -12.26
CA GLY A 53 -15.68 -5.99 -12.42
C GLY A 53 -15.31 -5.10 -11.21
N SER A 54 -14.88 -5.69 -10.09
CA SER A 54 -14.42 -4.95 -8.91
C SER A 54 -13.03 -4.35 -9.11
N ILE A 55 -12.65 -3.42 -8.24
CA ILE A 55 -11.33 -2.77 -8.30
C ILE A 55 -10.23 -3.77 -7.94
N ASN A 56 -9.15 -3.76 -8.70
CA ASN A 56 -7.92 -4.47 -8.37
C ASN A 56 -6.96 -3.57 -7.57
N PHE A 57 -7.04 -3.62 -6.24
CA PHE A 57 -6.14 -2.87 -5.36
C PHE A 57 -4.69 -3.39 -5.35
N GLU A 58 -4.45 -4.58 -5.89
CA GLU A 58 -3.10 -5.15 -6.07
C GLU A 58 -2.46 -4.71 -7.39
N CYS A 59 -3.16 -3.92 -8.21
CA CYS A 59 -2.58 -3.33 -9.41
C CYS A 59 -1.42 -2.41 -9.01
N HIS A 60 -0.22 -2.67 -9.52
CA HIS A 60 0.99 -1.92 -9.16
C HIS A 60 0.85 -0.39 -9.35
N CYS A 61 -0.02 0.05 -10.28
CA CYS A 61 -0.33 1.46 -10.51
C CYS A 61 -0.85 2.18 -9.25
N VAL A 62 -1.56 1.46 -8.38
CA VAL A 62 -2.15 2.02 -7.15
C VAL A 62 -1.58 1.39 -5.87
N GLY A 63 -0.73 0.37 -5.98
CA GLY A 63 -0.16 -0.32 -4.82
C GLY A 63 0.49 0.62 -3.80
N HIS A 64 1.23 1.63 -4.28
CA HIS A 64 1.87 2.63 -3.40
C HIS A 64 0.86 3.52 -2.65
N LEU A 65 -0.35 3.74 -3.19
CA LEU A 65 -1.42 4.49 -2.52
C LEU A 65 -2.17 3.59 -1.53
N VAL A 66 -2.46 2.35 -1.94
CA VAL A 66 -3.14 1.33 -1.12
C VAL A 66 -2.31 0.95 0.11
N ALA A 67 -1.00 0.87 -0.03
CA ALA A 67 -0.04 0.58 1.04
C ALA A 67 0.48 1.83 1.77
N SER A 68 -0.10 3.01 1.50
CA SER A 68 0.24 4.24 2.22
C SER A 68 -0.46 4.31 3.59
N PRO A 69 -0.02 5.21 4.49
CA PRO A 69 -0.75 5.52 5.73
C PRO A 69 -2.20 5.96 5.51
N CYS A 70 -2.55 6.42 4.31
CA CYS A 70 -3.90 6.86 3.90
C CYS A 70 -4.58 5.85 2.97
N GLY A 71 -4.10 4.62 2.94
CA GLY A 71 -4.59 3.59 2.02
C GLY A 71 -6.03 3.16 2.29
N TYR A 72 -6.51 3.32 3.53
CA TYR A 72 -7.91 3.06 3.86
C TYR A 72 -8.84 4.07 3.18
N GLU A 73 -8.60 5.36 3.39
CA GLU A 73 -9.39 6.44 2.79
C GLU A 73 -9.31 6.40 1.25
N PHE A 74 -8.16 6.04 0.69
CA PHE A 74 -8.02 5.82 -0.75
C PHE A 74 -8.95 4.70 -1.27
N ARG A 75 -9.01 3.57 -0.57
CA ARG A 75 -9.88 2.45 -0.97
C ARG A 75 -11.35 2.83 -0.92
N GLU A 76 -11.79 3.58 0.09
CA GLU A 76 -13.17 4.07 0.18
C GLU A 76 -13.51 5.02 -0.98
N ALA A 77 -12.65 6.00 -1.26
CA ALA A 77 -12.86 6.97 -2.34
C ALA A 77 -12.96 6.30 -3.72
N VAL A 78 -12.04 5.39 -4.06
CA VAL A 78 -12.05 4.71 -5.36
C VAL A 78 -13.21 3.71 -5.47
N THR A 79 -13.59 3.07 -4.36
CA THR A 79 -14.77 2.17 -4.32
C THR A 79 -16.04 2.95 -4.61
N CYS A 80 -16.24 4.09 -3.94
CA CYS A 80 -17.40 4.95 -4.19
C CYS A 80 -17.42 5.45 -5.65
N GLN A 81 -16.27 5.91 -6.17
CA GLN A 81 -16.17 6.39 -7.53
C GLN A 81 -16.54 5.31 -8.55
N LYS A 82 -16.10 4.06 -8.33
CA LYS A 82 -16.39 2.93 -9.22
C LYS A 82 -17.88 2.54 -9.22
N SER A 83 -18.56 2.69 -8.10
CA SER A 83 -19.99 2.40 -7.99
C SER A 83 -20.90 3.53 -8.50
N SER A 84 -20.35 4.72 -8.72
CA SER A 84 -21.11 5.90 -9.14
C SER A 84 -21.06 6.11 -10.65
N THR A 85 -22.14 6.64 -11.20
CA THR A 85 -22.19 7.13 -12.59
C THR A 85 -21.51 8.49 -12.72
N GLU A 86 -21.15 8.87 -13.95
CA GLU A 86 -20.57 10.18 -14.25
C GLU A 86 -21.51 11.33 -13.81
N GLU A 87 -22.82 11.21 -14.06
CA GLU A 87 -23.82 12.20 -13.65
C GLU A 87 -23.91 12.35 -12.12
N GLU A 88 -23.79 11.25 -11.37
CA GLU A 88 -23.78 11.29 -9.91
C GLU A 88 -22.52 11.97 -9.38
N LEU A 89 -21.35 11.68 -9.97
CA LEU A 89 -20.09 12.33 -9.62
C LEU A 89 -20.12 13.83 -9.92
N GLU A 90 -20.69 14.25 -11.06
CA GLU A 90 -20.90 15.67 -11.39
C GLU A 90 -21.81 16.39 -10.38
N LYS A 91 -22.74 15.65 -9.77
CA LYS A 91 -23.61 16.15 -8.69
C LYS A 91 -22.98 16.06 -7.30
N GLY A 92 -21.72 15.61 -7.20
CA GLY A 92 -20.95 15.56 -5.96
C GLY A 92 -21.02 14.23 -5.22
N ALA A 93 -21.47 13.14 -5.84
CA ALA A 93 -21.29 11.81 -5.25
C ALA A 93 -19.81 11.54 -4.95
N CYS A 94 -19.54 10.86 -3.84
CA CYS A 94 -18.20 10.51 -3.38
C CYS A 94 -17.30 11.68 -2.93
N ALA A 95 -17.86 12.89 -2.79
CA ALA A 95 -17.09 14.05 -2.35
C ALA A 95 -16.52 13.87 -0.94
N ASP A 96 -17.29 13.29 -0.02
CA ASP A 96 -16.87 13.08 1.38
C ASP A 96 -15.71 12.08 1.47
N GLU A 97 -15.77 10.97 0.74
CA GLU A 97 -14.72 9.96 0.68
C GLU A 97 -13.44 10.52 0.06
N LEU A 98 -13.57 11.30 -1.03
CA LEU A 98 -12.43 11.98 -1.65
C LEU A 98 -11.80 13.01 -0.70
N LEU A 99 -12.62 13.79 0.01
CA LEU A 99 -12.14 14.76 1.00
C LEU A 99 -11.42 14.06 2.15
N ALA A 100 -11.95 12.96 2.68
CA ALA A 100 -11.30 12.16 3.72
C ALA A 100 -9.90 11.68 3.28
N PHE A 101 -9.77 11.21 2.04
CA PHE A 101 -8.47 10.82 1.48
C PHE A 101 -7.50 12.02 1.37
N MET A 102 -7.97 13.15 0.84
CA MET A 102 -7.14 14.36 0.71
C MET A 102 -6.70 14.90 2.08
N GLU A 103 -7.60 14.94 3.06
CA GLU A 103 -7.30 15.36 4.43
C GLU A 103 -6.24 14.47 5.07
N CYS A 104 -6.36 13.15 4.92
CA CYS A 104 -5.33 12.23 5.39
C CYS A 104 -3.98 12.54 4.73
N ALA A 105 -3.94 12.63 3.39
CA ALA A 105 -2.70 12.83 2.65
C ALA A 105 -2.01 14.17 2.99
N ILE A 106 -2.79 15.22 3.24
CA ILE A 106 -2.28 16.52 3.68
C ILE A 106 -1.71 16.41 5.10
N ARG A 107 -2.47 15.79 6.03
CA ARG A 107 -2.07 15.63 7.44
C ARG A 107 -0.79 14.81 7.59
N THR A 108 -0.67 13.73 6.83
CA THR A 108 0.48 12.81 6.87
C THR A 108 1.64 13.26 5.97
N GLN A 109 1.43 14.31 5.17
CA GLN A 109 2.41 14.81 4.20
C GLN A 109 2.83 13.73 3.18
N CYS A 110 1.94 12.79 2.82
CA CYS A 110 2.22 11.68 1.92
C CYS A 110 2.81 12.12 0.56
N PHE A 111 2.44 13.30 0.06
CA PHE A 111 2.93 13.84 -1.22
C PHE A 111 4.09 14.85 -1.08
N LYS A 112 4.54 15.11 0.14
CA LYS A 112 5.65 16.04 0.37
C LYS A 112 6.95 15.36 -0.06
N LYS A 113 7.60 15.91 -1.08
CA LYS A 113 8.96 15.52 -1.42
C LYS A 113 9.86 15.77 -0.21
N MET A 114 10.54 14.73 0.29
CA MET A 114 11.65 14.94 1.21
C MET A 114 12.75 15.66 0.43
N ASN A 115 13.02 16.91 0.78
CA ASN A 115 14.23 17.58 0.30
C ASN A 115 15.40 16.89 0.99
N GLY A 116 16.11 16.02 0.25
CA GLY A 116 17.29 15.33 0.75
C GLY A 116 18.36 16.33 1.16
N THR A 117 18.73 16.31 2.43
CA THR A 117 20.00 16.82 2.96
C THR A 117 20.80 15.65 3.46
#